data_AF-A0A3R6N3R3-F1
#
_entry.id   AF-A0A3R6N3R3-F1
#
_cell.length_a   1.000
_cell.length_b   1.000
_cell.length_c   1.000
_cell.angle_alpha   90.00
_cell.angle_beta   90.00
_cell.angle_gamma   90.00
#
_symmetry.space_group_name_H-M   'P 1'
#
loop_
_entity.id
_entity.type
_entity.pdbx_description
1 polymer ?
#
loop_
_entity_poly.entity_id
_entity_poly.type
_entity_poly.pdbx_seq_one_letter_code
_entity_poly.pdbx_strand_id
1 'polypeptide(L)'
;MPTDTVAENGQTKLSVSIHYYSPYGWGILEDKTNADYQGSWGSQEDYDYLHSQFDKLKKFSDNGYGIIIGEYGFGNTDKKGIPAYVKEVMTYGKKIGATPVLWNNSVFDRYDGVICFKDFAQMLEEVTGATNVPLEEGAVDTGTMLVEKLSDADVAKMKVVASWEGIWSRTNNKGITADGKPDLSLGEVGNFETTSCSDGLTVQSNKWFWQLFLTYDWSKLKKPAIRVTMASDELSSKADFQFAYCKGKDINATHFDTMDHAEYNEAVLALSAEKLAGVKNWIEFSSPTEGASITKIEILDLAE
;
A
#
# COMPACT_ATOMS: atom_id res chain seq x y z
N MET A 1 -13.37 -23.73 25.34
CA MET A 1 -14.16 -22.50 25.10
C MET A 1 -13.75 -21.47 26.16
N PRO A 2 -13.68 -20.17 25.84
CA PRO A 2 -13.40 -19.16 26.86
C PRO A 2 -14.52 -19.13 27.91
N THR A 3 -14.17 -18.78 29.14
CA THR A 3 -15.12 -18.72 30.27
C THR A 3 -15.08 -17.32 30.87
N ASP A 4 -16.25 -16.75 31.15
CA ASP A 4 -16.34 -15.50 31.89
C ASP A 4 -16.23 -15.78 33.39
N THR A 5 -15.45 -14.97 34.10
CA THR A 5 -15.36 -15.03 35.56
C THR A 5 -16.63 -14.53 36.26
N VAL A 6 -17.47 -13.77 35.57
CA VAL A 6 -18.79 -13.33 36.03
C VAL A 6 -19.84 -14.32 35.54
N ALA A 7 -20.35 -15.15 36.45
CA ALA A 7 -21.27 -16.24 36.11
C ALA A 7 -22.55 -15.77 35.37
N GLU A 8 -23.03 -14.56 35.67
CA GLU A 8 -24.24 -13.95 35.08
C GLU A 8 -24.11 -13.68 33.57
N ASN A 9 -22.89 -13.45 33.08
CA ASN A 9 -22.63 -13.19 31.67
C ASN A 9 -22.76 -14.47 30.82
N GLY A 10 -22.53 -15.64 31.43
CA GLY A 10 -22.51 -16.92 30.76
C GLY A 10 -21.62 -16.90 29.52
N GLN A 11 -22.14 -17.41 28.39
CA GLN A 11 -21.45 -17.40 27.09
C GLN A 11 -21.97 -16.26 26.17
N THR A 12 -22.97 -15.51 26.62
CA THR A 12 -23.72 -14.55 25.78
C THR A 12 -23.06 -13.17 25.64
N LYS A 13 -21.98 -12.92 26.39
CA LYS A 13 -21.25 -11.65 26.41
C LYS A 13 -19.78 -11.80 26.00
N LEU A 14 -19.39 -12.98 25.50
CA LEU A 14 -18.03 -13.25 25.04
C LEU A 14 -18.00 -13.37 23.51
N SER A 15 -16.95 -12.80 22.93
CA SER A 15 -16.59 -13.01 21.53
C SER A 15 -15.15 -13.50 21.42
N VAL A 16 -14.86 -14.24 20.36
CA VAL A 16 -13.48 -14.55 19.96
C VAL A 16 -13.07 -13.62 18.83
N SER A 17 -11.85 -13.10 18.89
CA SER A 17 -11.24 -12.33 17.81
C SER A 17 -10.06 -13.08 17.23
N ILE A 18 -9.96 -13.13 15.90
CA ILE A 18 -8.78 -13.62 15.17
C ILE A 18 -8.36 -12.61 14.12
N HIS A 19 -7.09 -12.63 13.71
CA HIS A 19 -6.61 -11.90 12.53
C HIS A 19 -6.34 -12.92 11.41
N TYR A 20 -6.69 -12.58 10.17
CA TYR A 20 -6.59 -13.49 9.03
C TYR A 20 -5.91 -12.81 7.85
N TYR A 21 -4.65 -13.18 7.60
CA TYR A 21 -3.84 -12.68 6.49
C TYR A 21 -3.23 -13.82 5.67
N SER A 22 -3.97 -14.93 5.55
CA SER A 22 -3.52 -16.07 4.74
C SER A 22 -4.00 -15.94 3.29
N PRO A 23 -3.19 -16.41 2.31
CA PRO A 23 -1.83 -16.92 2.49
C PRO A 23 -0.84 -15.79 2.83
N TYR A 24 0.11 -16.07 3.73
CA TYR A 24 1.05 -15.06 4.26
C TYR A 24 1.77 -14.26 3.17
N GLY A 25 2.19 -14.95 2.11
CA GLY A 25 2.86 -14.36 0.95
C GLY A 25 2.05 -13.32 0.16
N TRP A 26 0.73 -13.43 0.21
CA TRP A 26 -0.17 -12.49 -0.46
C TRP A 26 -0.78 -11.49 0.52
N GLY A 27 -1.17 -11.95 1.71
CA GLY A 27 -1.86 -11.18 2.74
C GLY A 27 -0.98 -10.20 3.51
N ILE A 28 0.31 -10.50 3.67
CA ILE A 28 1.26 -9.68 4.46
C ILE A 28 2.44 -9.18 3.62
N LEU A 29 3.03 -10.04 2.79
CA LEU A 29 4.31 -9.69 2.14
C LEU A 29 4.12 -8.63 1.04
N GLU A 30 4.83 -7.52 1.23
CA GLU A 30 4.92 -6.40 0.29
C GLU A 30 6.20 -6.47 -0.57
N ASP A 31 7.30 -6.94 0.04
CA ASP A 31 8.63 -7.11 -0.58
C ASP A 31 8.62 -8.30 -1.55
N LYS A 32 8.85 -8.01 -2.83
CA LYS A 32 8.79 -8.97 -3.93
C LYS A 32 10.07 -9.81 -4.02
N THR A 33 11.16 -9.38 -3.39
CA THR A 33 12.40 -10.16 -3.27
C THR A 33 12.26 -11.33 -2.27
N ASN A 34 11.21 -11.34 -1.45
CA ASN A 34 10.94 -12.42 -0.51
C ASN A 34 10.53 -13.70 -1.25
N ALA A 35 11.19 -14.82 -0.95
CA ALA A 35 10.93 -16.10 -1.60
C ALA A 35 9.49 -16.64 -1.41
N ASP A 36 8.80 -16.20 -0.35
CA ASP A 36 7.41 -16.57 -0.07
C ASP A 36 6.40 -15.59 -0.70
N TYR A 37 6.85 -14.55 -1.43
CA TYR A 37 5.97 -13.54 -2.02
C TYR A 37 4.98 -14.17 -3.03
N GLN A 38 3.73 -13.72 -2.96
CA GLN A 38 2.67 -14.12 -3.88
C GLN A 38 1.96 -12.88 -4.45
N GLY A 39 1.93 -12.77 -5.78
CA GLY A 39 1.33 -11.63 -6.49
C GLY A 39 -0.16 -11.76 -6.78
N SER A 40 -0.75 -12.95 -6.58
CA SER A 40 -2.15 -13.22 -6.94
C SER A 40 -2.84 -14.14 -5.94
N TRP A 41 -4.16 -13.97 -5.82
CA TRP A 41 -5.08 -14.84 -5.07
C TRP A 41 -6.32 -15.12 -5.93
N GLY A 42 -6.91 -16.30 -5.79
CA GLY A 42 -8.18 -16.67 -6.43
C GLY A 42 -8.18 -18.01 -7.15
N SER A 43 -7.16 -18.85 -6.93
CA SER A 43 -7.18 -20.26 -7.34
C SER A 43 -8.20 -21.05 -6.53
N GLN A 44 -8.59 -22.25 -6.99
CA GLN A 44 -9.50 -23.09 -6.21
C GLN A 44 -8.89 -23.48 -4.86
N GLU A 45 -7.58 -23.71 -4.83
CA GLU A 45 -6.82 -24.01 -3.62
C GLU A 45 -6.90 -22.87 -2.59
N ASP A 46 -6.90 -21.62 -3.05
CA ASP A 46 -7.07 -20.45 -2.18
C ASP A 46 -8.43 -20.43 -1.50
N TYR A 47 -9.51 -20.69 -2.26
CA TYR A 47 -10.87 -20.79 -1.74
C TYR A 47 -11.00 -21.94 -0.74
N ASP A 48 -10.53 -23.13 -1.11
CA ASP A 48 -10.58 -24.33 -0.27
C ASP A 48 -9.82 -24.12 1.04
N TYR A 49 -8.65 -23.47 0.97
CA TYR A 49 -7.87 -23.15 2.17
C TYR A 49 -8.62 -22.17 3.07
N LEU A 50 -9.16 -21.07 2.53
CA LEU A 50 -9.93 -20.09 3.29
C LEU A 50 -11.12 -20.75 3.99
N HIS A 51 -11.91 -21.53 3.26
CA HIS A 51 -13.07 -22.25 3.80
C HIS A 51 -12.65 -23.20 4.92
N SER A 52 -11.57 -23.97 4.73
CA SER A 52 -11.06 -24.90 5.74
C SER A 52 -10.62 -24.21 7.04
N GLN A 53 -10.11 -22.97 6.97
CA GLN A 53 -9.76 -22.21 8.17
C GLN A 53 -11.01 -21.65 8.85
N PHE A 54 -11.96 -21.13 8.08
CA PHE A 54 -13.17 -20.50 8.60
C PHE A 54 -14.12 -21.53 9.23
N ASP A 55 -14.21 -22.74 8.67
CA ASP A 55 -15.02 -23.83 9.23
C ASP A 55 -14.55 -24.25 10.63
N LYS A 56 -13.26 -24.11 10.96
CA LYS A 56 -12.72 -24.37 12.32
C LYS A 56 -13.26 -23.37 13.35
N LEU A 57 -13.71 -22.19 12.91
CA LEU A 57 -14.26 -21.15 13.77
C LEU A 57 -15.73 -21.41 14.10
N LYS A 58 -16.45 -22.18 13.27
CA LYS A 58 -17.88 -22.48 13.46
C LYS A 58 -18.20 -23.09 14.83
N LYS A 59 -17.24 -23.82 15.43
CA LYS A 59 -17.37 -24.32 16.80
C LYS A 59 -17.67 -23.22 17.83
N PHE A 60 -17.27 -21.97 17.58
CA PHE A 60 -17.55 -20.83 18.45
C PHE A 60 -18.97 -20.32 18.27
N SER A 61 -19.40 -20.06 17.03
CA SER A 61 -20.78 -19.63 16.75
C SER A 61 -21.81 -20.70 17.12
N ASP A 62 -21.50 -21.99 16.92
CA ASP A 62 -22.34 -23.12 17.33
C ASP A 62 -22.53 -23.23 18.85
N ASN A 63 -21.63 -22.64 19.64
CA ASN A 63 -21.71 -22.57 21.08
C ASN A 63 -22.16 -21.18 21.59
N GLY A 64 -22.68 -20.33 20.71
CA GLY A 64 -23.26 -19.03 21.08
C GLY A 64 -22.26 -17.89 21.28
N TYR A 65 -20.99 -18.07 20.90
CA TYR A 65 -19.99 -16.99 20.93
C TYR A 65 -20.04 -16.17 19.65
N GLY A 66 -19.90 -14.85 19.78
CA GLY A 66 -19.62 -14.00 18.63
C GLY A 66 -18.22 -14.28 18.05
N ILE A 67 -18.08 -14.24 16.73
CA ILE A 67 -16.77 -14.34 16.06
C ILE A 67 -16.49 -13.00 15.38
N ILE A 68 -15.33 -12.43 15.67
CA ILE A 68 -14.81 -11.23 15.02
C ILE A 68 -13.55 -11.65 14.27
N ILE A 69 -13.49 -11.41 12.97
CA ILE A 69 -12.21 -11.42 12.24
C ILE A 69 -11.72 -9.98 12.34
N GLY A 70 -10.99 -9.69 13.42
CA GLY A 70 -10.65 -8.34 13.86
C GLY A 70 -9.76 -7.59 12.88
N GLU A 71 -8.98 -8.34 12.10
CA GLU A 71 -8.25 -7.83 10.95
C GLU A 71 -8.20 -8.90 9.87
N TYR A 72 -8.38 -8.47 8.63
CA TYR A 72 -7.97 -9.20 7.43
C TYR A 72 -7.59 -8.20 6.35
N GLY A 73 -6.79 -8.61 5.38
CA GLY A 73 -6.32 -7.70 4.35
C GLY A 73 -5.34 -8.34 3.38
N PHE A 74 -4.64 -7.47 2.67
CA PHE A 74 -3.67 -7.78 1.63
C PHE A 74 -2.48 -6.83 1.77
N GLY A 75 -1.29 -7.29 1.32
CA GLY A 75 -0.06 -6.51 1.50
C GLY A 75 -0.06 -5.18 0.76
N ASN A 76 -0.34 -5.19 -0.55
CA ASN A 76 -0.30 -4.01 -1.42
C ASN A 76 -1.46 -3.98 -2.40
N THR A 77 -1.74 -2.81 -2.97
CA THR A 77 -2.83 -2.62 -3.94
C THR A 77 -2.51 -3.05 -5.37
N ASP A 78 -1.25 -3.36 -5.68
CA ASP A 78 -0.79 -3.90 -6.97
C ASP A 78 -0.98 -5.44 -7.08
N LYS A 79 -1.36 -6.11 -5.99
CA LYS A 79 -1.68 -7.54 -6.00
C LYS A 79 -2.98 -7.83 -6.73
N LYS A 80 -3.04 -8.99 -7.40
CA LYS A 80 -4.21 -9.47 -8.13
C LYS A 80 -5.14 -10.26 -7.22
N GLY A 81 -6.45 -10.15 -7.46
CA GLY A 81 -7.48 -10.92 -6.74
C GLY A 81 -8.04 -10.25 -5.48
N ILE A 82 -7.68 -8.99 -5.21
CA ILE A 82 -8.11 -8.26 -4.01
C ILE A 82 -9.64 -8.25 -3.83
N PRO A 83 -10.47 -7.90 -4.84
CA PRO A 83 -11.92 -7.87 -4.67
C PRO A 83 -12.49 -9.28 -4.42
N ALA A 84 -11.93 -10.30 -5.07
CA ALA A 84 -12.37 -11.69 -4.89
C ALA A 84 -12.10 -12.18 -3.47
N TYR A 85 -10.90 -11.92 -2.94
CA TYR A 85 -10.53 -12.26 -1.57
C TYR A 85 -11.44 -11.57 -0.54
N VAL A 86 -11.59 -10.25 -0.66
CA VAL A 86 -12.40 -9.46 0.28
C VAL A 86 -13.86 -9.90 0.23
N LYS A 87 -14.41 -10.09 -0.97
CA LYS A 87 -15.75 -10.63 -1.17
C LYS A 87 -15.91 -11.98 -0.47
N GLU A 88 -14.96 -12.89 -0.64
CA GLU A 88 -15.05 -14.23 -0.06
C GLU A 88 -14.97 -14.21 1.47
N VAL A 89 -14.07 -13.41 2.05
CA VAL A 89 -14.01 -13.22 3.51
C VAL A 89 -15.33 -12.66 4.04
N MET A 90 -15.93 -11.69 3.35
CA MET A 90 -17.23 -11.11 3.73
C MET A 90 -18.37 -12.14 3.65
N THR A 91 -18.49 -12.85 2.52
CA THR A 91 -19.61 -13.77 2.28
C THR A 91 -19.49 -15.06 3.10
N TYR A 92 -18.30 -15.67 3.15
CA TYR A 92 -18.06 -16.88 3.92
C TYR A 92 -18.00 -16.58 5.42
N GLY A 93 -17.42 -15.44 5.82
CA GLY A 93 -17.46 -14.95 7.20
C GLY A 93 -18.89 -14.82 7.70
N LYS A 94 -19.77 -14.18 6.91
CA LYS A 94 -21.21 -14.10 7.21
C LYS A 94 -21.85 -15.49 7.34
N LYS A 95 -21.52 -16.44 6.44
CA LYS A 95 -22.05 -17.81 6.47
C LYS A 95 -21.74 -18.55 7.77
N ILE A 96 -20.57 -18.30 8.38
CA ILE A 96 -20.17 -18.93 9.65
C ILE A 96 -20.57 -18.12 10.91
N GLY A 97 -21.25 -16.99 10.74
CA GLY A 97 -21.63 -16.09 11.83
C GLY A 97 -20.49 -15.20 12.34
N ALA A 98 -19.47 -14.96 11.52
CA ALA A 98 -18.38 -14.06 11.82
C ALA A 98 -18.63 -12.64 11.28
N THR A 99 -18.09 -11.65 11.99
CA THR A 99 -18.04 -10.24 11.57
C THR A 99 -16.61 -9.91 11.13
N PRO A 100 -16.35 -9.80 9.81
CA PRO A 100 -15.02 -9.45 9.32
C PRO A 100 -14.80 -7.93 9.30
N VAL A 101 -13.61 -7.51 9.76
CA VAL A 101 -13.17 -6.11 9.82
C VAL A 101 -11.93 -5.95 8.95
N LEU A 102 -12.09 -5.25 7.82
CA LEU A 102 -11.01 -5.05 6.85
C LEU A 102 -9.97 -4.12 7.47
N TRP A 103 -8.72 -4.56 7.50
CA TRP A 103 -7.59 -3.70 7.79
C TRP A 103 -7.35 -2.81 6.57
N ASN A 104 -7.81 -1.55 6.67
CA ASN A 104 -7.82 -0.60 5.58
C ASN A 104 -6.67 0.40 5.66
N ASN A 105 -5.68 0.22 4.78
CA ASN A 105 -4.60 1.18 4.60
C ASN A 105 -4.64 1.94 3.26
N SER A 106 -5.37 1.48 2.23
CA SER A 106 -5.11 2.00 0.87
C SER A 106 -6.31 2.02 -0.11
N VAL A 107 -7.48 1.45 0.23
CA VAL A 107 -8.63 1.33 -0.71
C VAL A 107 -9.74 2.36 -0.48
N PHE A 108 -9.71 3.08 0.65
CA PHE A 108 -10.66 4.12 0.99
C PHE A 108 -9.93 5.39 1.44
N ASP A 109 -10.14 6.48 0.70
CA ASP A 109 -9.65 7.81 1.05
C ASP A 109 -10.57 8.41 2.13
N ARG A 110 -10.04 8.54 3.34
CA ARG A 110 -10.78 9.06 4.50
C ARG A 110 -11.05 10.56 4.44
N TYR A 111 -10.30 11.30 3.61
CA TYR A 111 -10.45 12.76 3.49
C TYR A 111 -11.61 13.11 2.57
N ASP A 112 -11.73 12.40 1.45
CA ASP A 112 -12.81 12.66 0.48
C ASP A 112 -14.01 11.72 0.66
N GLY A 113 -13.84 10.65 1.46
CA GLY A 113 -14.89 9.67 1.69
C GLY A 113 -15.20 8.82 0.45
N VAL A 114 -14.18 8.50 -0.36
CA VAL A 114 -14.31 7.77 -1.62
C VAL A 114 -13.50 6.48 -1.63
N ILE A 115 -13.97 5.50 -2.40
CA ILE A 115 -13.22 4.29 -2.74
C ILE A 115 -12.24 4.61 -3.87
N CYS A 116 -11.01 4.11 -3.76
CA CYS A 116 -9.92 4.45 -4.68
C CYS A 116 -9.88 3.56 -5.94
N PHE A 117 -10.65 2.46 -5.96
CA PHE A 117 -10.57 1.41 -6.99
C PHE A 117 -11.96 1.00 -7.50
N LYS A 118 -12.10 0.89 -8.83
CA LYS A 118 -13.40 0.67 -9.47
C LYS A 118 -13.95 -0.74 -9.25
N ASP A 119 -13.12 -1.77 -9.37
CA ASP A 119 -13.47 -3.17 -9.07
C ASP A 119 -13.80 -3.40 -7.60
N PHE A 120 -13.11 -2.68 -6.70
CA PHE A 120 -13.42 -2.71 -5.27
C PHE A 120 -14.78 -2.08 -4.97
N ALA A 121 -15.10 -0.94 -5.59
CA ALA A 121 -16.42 -0.31 -5.46
C ALA A 121 -17.53 -1.23 -6.00
N GLN A 122 -17.33 -1.84 -7.17
CA GLN A 122 -18.26 -2.83 -7.73
C GLN A 122 -18.49 -4.01 -6.78
N MET A 123 -17.41 -4.54 -6.20
CA MET A 123 -17.51 -5.62 -5.20
C MET A 123 -18.31 -5.20 -3.97
N LEU A 124 -18.12 -3.98 -3.46
CA LEU A 124 -18.90 -3.46 -2.34
C LEU A 124 -20.39 -3.36 -2.70
N GLU A 125 -20.73 -2.85 -3.89
CA GLU A 125 -22.12 -2.81 -4.37
C GLU A 125 -22.74 -4.21 -4.45
N GLU A 126 -22.01 -5.18 -4.99
CA GLU A 126 -22.46 -6.58 -5.09
C GLU A 126 -22.71 -7.23 -3.72
N VAL A 127 -21.81 -7.02 -2.75
CA VAL A 127 -21.88 -7.69 -1.44
C VAL A 127 -22.89 -7.02 -0.51
N THR A 128 -23.02 -5.70 -0.59
CA THR A 128 -23.88 -4.93 0.33
C THR A 128 -25.26 -4.62 -0.23
N GLY A 129 -25.43 -4.68 -1.56
CA GLY A 129 -26.63 -4.18 -2.25
C GLY A 129 -26.71 -2.66 -2.31
N ALA A 130 -25.63 -1.95 -1.94
CA ALA A 130 -25.55 -0.50 -2.11
C ALA A 130 -25.56 -0.13 -3.61
N THR A 131 -25.92 1.13 -3.90
CA THR A 131 -25.81 1.71 -5.23
C THR A 131 -25.07 3.04 -5.14
N ASN A 132 -24.26 3.35 -6.15
CA ASN A 132 -23.48 4.58 -6.23
C ASN A 132 -22.47 4.69 -5.07
N VAL A 133 -21.68 3.64 -4.84
CA VAL A 133 -20.54 3.73 -3.92
C VAL A 133 -19.64 4.90 -4.37
N PRO A 134 -19.35 5.89 -3.51
CA PRO A 134 -18.52 7.04 -3.89
C PRO A 134 -17.16 6.55 -4.39
N LEU A 135 -16.83 6.91 -5.62
CA LEU A 135 -15.64 6.45 -6.32
C LEU A 135 -14.75 7.65 -6.66
N GLU A 136 -13.45 7.48 -6.48
CA GLU A 136 -12.45 8.46 -6.88
C GLU A 136 -12.48 8.70 -8.40
N GLU A 137 -12.31 9.95 -8.82
CA GLU A 137 -12.13 10.30 -10.23
C GLU A 137 -10.85 9.65 -10.80
N GLY A 138 -10.96 9.06 -11.98
CA GLY A 138 -9.86 8.30 -12.60
C GLY A 138 -9.46 7.05 -11.82
N ALA A 139 -10.36 6.45 -11.02
CA ALA A 139 -10.09 5.19 -10.33
C ALA A 139 -9.78 4.05 -11.33
N VAL A 140 -8.76 3.26 -11.02
CA VAL A 140 -8.35 2.07 -11.77
C VAL A 140 -8.80 0.80 -11.07
N ASP A 141 -8.59 -0.36 -11.69
CA ASP A 141 -8.74 -1.65 -11.00
C ASP A 141 -7.62 -1.83 -9.98
N THR A 142 -7.91 -2.57 -8.92
CA THR A 142 -6.84 -3.12 -8.08
C THR A 142 -5.89 -3.97 -8.92
N GLY A 143 -4.61 -3.95 -8.57
CA GLY A 143 -3.56 -4.61 -9.31
C GLY A 143 -3.04 -3.85 -10.53
N THR A 144 -3.68 -2.75 -10.94
CA THR A 144 -3.13 -1.88 -11.97
C THR A 144 -2.05 -1.01 -11.36
N MET A 145 -0.85 -1.01 -11.94
CA MET A 145 0.20 -0.06 -11.60
C MET A 145 -0.12 1.31 -12.23
N LEU A 146 0.10 2.41 -11.52
CA LEU A 146 -0.07 3.77 -12.05
C LEU A 146 1.24 4.43 -12.51
N VAL A 147 2.35 3.72 -12.37
CA VAL A 147 3.64 4.11 -12.94
C VAL A 147 4.18 2.99 -13.82
N GLU A 148 4.63 3.37 -15.01
CA GLU A 148 5.15 2.45 -16.02
C GLU A 148 6.52 2.89 -16.49
N LYS A 149 7.40 1.92 -16.73
CA LYS A 149 8.72 2.18 -17.32
C LYS A 149 8.57 2.66 -18.76
N LEU A 150 9.19 3.80 -19.07
CA LEU A 150 9.29 4.29 -20.45
C LEU A 150 10.26 3.45 -21.28
N SER A 151 9.96 3.34 -22.57
CA SER A 151 10.88 2.75 -23.55
C SER A 151 12.12 3.63 -23.75
N ASP A 152 13.27 3.04 -24.11
CA ASP A 152 14.50 3.81 -24.39
C ASP A 152 14.27 4.90 -25.45
N ALA A 153 13.42 4.63 -26.45
CA ALA A 153 13.05 5.57 -27.49
C ALA A 153 12.25 6.77 -26.95
N ASP A 154 11.45 6.58 -25.91
CA ASP A 154 10.73 7.65 -25.25
C ASP A 154 11.61 8.39 -24.24
N VAL A 155 12.48 7.68 -23.52
CA VAL A 155 13.49 8.29 -22.64
C VAL A 155 14.39 9.25 -23.42
N ALA A 156 14.79 8.90 -24.65
CA ALA A 156 15.58 9.76 -25.52
C ALA A 156 14.90 11.11 -25.87
N LYS A 157 13.58 11.20 -25.70
CA LYS A 157 12.79 12.43 -25.92
C LYS A 157 12.58 13.23 -24.64
N MET A 158 13.00 12.71 -23.48
CA MET A 158 12.81 13.37 -22.19
C MET A 158 14.01 14.24 -21.84
N LYS A 159 13.74 15.37 -21.17
CA LYS A 159 14.76 16.24 -20.55
C LYS A 159 14.50 16.35 -19.06
N VAL A 160 15.57 16.41 -18.27
CA VAL A 160 15.47 16.73 -16.84
C VAL A 160 15.04 18.19 -16.71
N VAL A 161 13.95 18.45 -15.98
CA VAL A 161 13.40 19.79 -15.76
C VAL A 161 13.55 20.26 -14.30
N ALA A 162 13.70 19.32 -13.37
CA ALA A 162 14.03 19.58 -11.98
C ALA A 162 14.73 18.37 -11.37
N SER A 163 15.55 18.59 -10.36
CA SER A 163 16.22 17.53 -9.62
C SER A 163 16.40 17.86 -8.14
N TRP A 164 16.51 16.81 -7.35
CA TRP A 164 16.95 16.82 -5.97
C TRP A 164 18.10 15.82 -5.80
N GLU A 165 19.15 16.24 -5.11
CA GLU A 165 20.27 15.38 -4.71
C GLU A 165 20.50 15.52 -3.20
N GLY A 166 20.76 14.41 -2.54
CA GLY A 166 20.90 14.36 -1.09
C GLY A 166 20.98 12.93 -0.60
N ILE A 167 20.48 12.70 0.61
CA ILE A 167 20.27 11.35 1.12
C ILE A 167 18.95 11.31 1.86
N TRP A 168 18.11 10.33 1.52
CA TRP A 168 17.01 9.88 2.35
C TRP A 168 17.27 8.41 2.67
N SER A 169 17.28 8.03 3.93
CA SER A 169 17.37 6.63 4.34
C SER A 169 16.12 6.21 5.09
N ARG A 170 15.63 5.03 4.75
CA ARG A 170 14.46 4.40 5.33
C ARG A 170 14.75 3.97 6.76
N THR A 171 13.90 4.32 7.72
CA THR A 171 14.02 3.76 9.08
C THR A 171 13.96 2.24 9.05
N ASN A 172 14.91 1.61 9.73
CA ASN A 172 15.17 0.18 9.73
C ASN A 172 14.53 -0.51 10.94
N ASN A 173 13.20 -0.47 11.06
CA ASN A 173 12.39 -1.28 11.98
C ASN A 173 10.89 -0.95 11.87
N LYS A 174 10.03 -1.86 11.44
CA LYS A 174 8.57 -1.61 11.51
C LYS A 174 7.97 -1.56 12.94
N GLY A 175 8.78 -1.73 13.99
CA GLY A 175 8.33 -1.73 15.38
C GLY A 175 7.96 -0.33 15.87
N ILE A 176 6.77 -0.20 16.46
CA ILE A 176 6.31 1.05 17.06
C ILE A 176 6.05 0.84 18.55
N THR A 177 6.62 1.71 19.38
CA THR A 177 6.37 1.75 20.82
C THR A 177 4.95 2.23 21.11
N ALA A 178 4.45 2.01 22.33
CA ALA A 178 3.09 2.40 22.72
C ALA A 178 2.81 3.92 22.58
N ASP A 179 3.84 4.76 22.58
CA ASP A 179 3.76 6.21 22.35
C ASP A 179 3.94 6.64 20.89
N GLY A 180 3.92 5.68 19.94
CA GLY A 180 3.91 5.96 18.50
C GLY A 180 5.28 6.31 17.90
N LYS A 181 6.38 5.83 18.51
CA LYS A 181 7.76 6.09 18.03
C LYS A 181 8.39 4.79 17.50
N PRO A 182 9.39 4.88 16.62
CA PRO A 182 10.21 3.72 16.26
C PRO A 182 10.80 3.06 17.50
N ASP A 183 10.70 1.74 17.58
CA ASP A 183 11.34 0.96 18.63
C ASP A 183 12.84 0.81 18.32
N LEU A 184 13.65 1.65 18.95
CA LEU A 184 15.10 1.68 18.74
C LEU A 184 15.81 0.40 19.22
N SER A 185 15.12 -0.49 19.93
CA SER A 185 15.66 -1.82 20.23
C SER A 185 15.60 -2.77 19.03
N LEU A 186 14.78 -2.45 18.03
CA LEU A 186 14.56 -3.25 16.82
C LEU A 186 15.32 -2.70 15.61
N GLY A 187 15.87 -1.49 15.68
CA GLY A 187 16.83 -0.98 14.70
C GLY A 187 16.99 0.54 14.73
N GLU A 188 17.43 1.12 13.60
CA GLU A 188 17.91 2.51 13.52
C GLU A 188 16.93 3.43 12.80
N VAL A 189 16.87 4.69 13.26
CA VAL A 189 16.10 5.76 12.60
C VAL A 189 16.86 6.26 11.37
N GLY A 190 16.14 6.43 10.27
CA GLY A 190 16.67 6.95 9.02
C GLY A 190 17.13 8.41 9.09
N ASN A 191 17.50 8.96 7.94
CA ASN A 191 18.01 10.31 7.79
C ASN A 191 17.39 11.00 6.57
N PHE A 192 17.40 12.34 6.56
CA PHE A 192 17.06 13.16 5.41
C PHE A 192 17.93 14.41 5.36
N GLU A 193 18.79 14.49 4.34
CA GLU A 193 19.63 15.66 4.07
C GLU A 193 19.55 16.03 2.60
N THR A 194 19.52 17.33 2.31
CA THR A 194 19.50 17.86 0.95
C THR A 194 20.84 18.49 0.62
N THR A 195 21.47 18.03 -0.45
CA THR A 195 22.70 18.61 -1.00
C THR A 195 22.37 19.68 -2.05
N SER A 196 21.43 19.39 -2.94
CA SER A 196 20.91 20.35 -3.92
C SER A 196 19.45 20.08 -4.25
N CYS A 197 18.71 21.14 -4.58
CA CYS A 197 17.31 21.04 -5.00
C CYS A 197 17.00 22.16 -5.99
N SER A 198 16.35 21.82 -7.10
CA SER A 198 15.91 22.78 -8.09
C SER A 198 14.81 23.70 -7.55
N ASP A 199 14.76 24.94 -8.05
CA ASP A 199 13.71 25.89 -7.70
C ASP A 199 12.31 25.34 -8.07
N GLY A 200 11.36 25.46 -7.15
CA GLY A 200 9.98 24.99 -7.33
C GLY A 200 9.77 23.50 -7.08
N LEU A 201 10.83 22.70 -6.93
CA LEU A 201 10.74 21.33 -6.42
C LEU A 201 10.81 21.34 -4.89
N THR A 202 9.82 20.74 -4.25
CA THR A 202 9.84 20.50 -2.80
C THR A 202 10.03 19.01 -2.56
N VAL A 203 11.02 18.65 -1.74
CA VAL A 203 11.25 17.28 -1.27
C VAL A 203 11.33 17.30 0.26
N GLN A 204 10.61 16.41 0.92
CA GLN A 204 10.50 16.36 2.38
C GLN A 204 10.33 14.93 2.86
N SER A 205 10.92 14.59 4.00
CA SER A 205 10.63 13.32 4.70
C SER A 205 9.62 13.52 5.82
N ASN A 206 8.94 12.45 6.22
CA ASN A 206 8.19 12.45 7.47
C ASN A 206 9.12 12.35 8.68
N LYS A 207 8.53 12.58 9.87
CA LYS A 207 9.27 12.71 11.13
C LYS A 207 10.21 11.52 11.42
N TRP A 208 9.81 10.33 10.99
CA TRP A 208 10.51 9.08 11.28
C TRP A 208 11.06 8.42 10.03
N PHE A 209 11.20 9.15 8.92
CA PHE A 209 11.82 8.67 7.69
C PHE A 209 11.26 7.32 7.19
N TRP A 210 9.94 7.13 7.37
CA TRP A 210 9.23 6.02 6.73
C TRP A 210 9.01 6.31 5.26
N GLN A 211 8.80 7.59 4.92
CA GLN A 211 8.42 8.02 3.58
C GLN A 211 9.10 9.32 3.20
N LEU A 212 9.36 9.46 1.91
CA LEU A 212 9.81 10.67 1.25
C LEU A 212 8.66 11.22 0.41
N PHE A 213 8.47 12.53 0.40
CA PHE A 213 7.39 13.20 -0.29
C PHE A 213 7.97 14.25 -1.23
N LEU A 214 7.41 14.39 -2.42
CA LEU A 214 7.72 15.52 -3.28
C LEU A 214 6.50 16.15 -3.93
N THR A 215 6.65 17.41 -4.30
CA THR A 215 5.70 18.11 -5.16
C THR A 215 6.46 19.10 -6.07
N TYR A 216 5.88 19.33 -7.23
CA TYR A 216 6.36 20.25 -8.25
C TYR A 216 5.13 20.91 -8.92
N ASP A 217 5.35 21.97 -9.69
CA ASP A 217 4.29 22.55 -10.50
C ASP A 217 4.04 21.69 -11.75
N TRP A 218 3.30 20.59 -11.55
CA TRP A 218 2.99 19.60 -12.60
C TRP A 218 2.21 20.20 -13.76
N SER A 219 1.48 21.30 -13.54
CA SER A 219 0.69 21.97 -14.58
C SER A 219 1.54 22.54 -15.73
N LYS A 220 2.86 22.69 -15.50
CA LYS A 220 3.83 23.13 -16.50
C LYS A 220 4.34 22.00 -17.40
N LEU A 221 4.07 20.74 -17.04
CA LEU A 221 4.64 19.57 -17.71
C LEU A 221 3.64 18.95 -18.69
N LYS A 222 4.14 18.47 -19.83
CA LYS A 222 3.30 17.87 -20.90
C LYS A 222 3.13 16.36 -20.72
N LYS A 223 4.21 15.67 -20.40
CA LYS A 223 4.28 14.23 -20.10
C LYS A 223 5.27 14.03 -18.95
N PRO A 224 4.85 14.31 -17.71
CA PRO A 224 5.73 14.20 -16.55
C PRO A 224 6.22 12.76 -16.40
N ALA A 225 7.50 12.62 -16.08
CA ALA A 225 8.14 11.37 -15.76
C ALA A 225 9.14 11.58 -14.63
N ILE A 226 9.58 10.50 -14.00
CA ILE A 226 10.50 10.55 -12.87
C ILE A 226 11.59 9.49 -12.99
N ARG A 227 12.79 9.81 -12.54
CA ARG A 227 13.87 8.85 -12.30
C ARG A 227 14.31 8.96 -10.85
N VAL A 228 14.47 7.81 -10.19
CA VAL A 228 14.97 7.73 -8.82
C VAL A 228 16.27 6.93 -8.82
N THR A 229 17.26 7.41 -8.08
CA THR A 229 18.56 6.77 -7.92
C THR A 229 18.74 6.33 -6.46
N MET A 230 18.88 5.02 -6.27
CA MET A 230 19.21 4.44 -4.96
C MET A 230 20.69 4.64 -4.63
N ALA A 231 21.05 4.54 -3.37
CA ALA A 231 22.46 4.47 -2.96
C ALA A 231 23.12 3.18 -3.51
N SER A 232 24.43 3.23 -3.74
CA SER A 232 25.19 2.12 -4.33
C SER A 232 25.62 1.04 -3.32
N ASP A 233 25.19 1.14 -2.06
CA ASP A 233 25.48 0.12 -1.05
C ASP A 233 24.72 -1.19 -1.35
N GLU A 234 25.17 -2.30 -0.77
CA GLU A 234 24.66 -3.64 -1.08
C GLU A 234 23.15 -3.78 -0.85
N LEU A 235 22.62 -3.08 0.15
CA LEU A 235 21.21 -3.13 0.51
C LEU A 235 20.38 -2.28 -0.45
N SER A 236 20.72 -1.00 -0.59
CA SER A 236 19.96 -0.04 -1.41
C SER A 236 19.99 -0.39 -2.90
N SER A 237 21.11 -0.96 -3.39
CA SER A 237 21.26 -1.40 -4.79
C SER A 237 20.42 -2.63 -5.16
N LYS A 238 19.63 -3.18 -4.22
CA LYS A 238 18.71 -4.29 -4.47
C LYS A 238 17.32 -4.03 -3.88
N ALA A 239 17.11 -2.84 -3.32
CA ALA A 239 15.89 -2.52 -2.60
C ALA A 239 14.70 -2.34 -3.54
N ASP A 240 13.55 -2.86 -3.16
CA ASP A 240 12.30 -2.57 -3.84
C ASP A 240 11.86 -1.13 -3.57
N PHE A 241 11.00 -0.61 -4.43
CA PHE A 241 10.55 0.77 -4.37
C PHE A 241 9.04 0.85 -4.29
N GLN A 242 8.56 1.69 -3.36
CA GLN A 242 7.15 2.00 -3.21
C GLN A 242 6.88 3.41 -3.72
N PHE A 243 5.80 3.56 -4.47
CA PHE A 243 5.34 4.79 -5.09
C PHE A 243 3.85 4.98 -4.82
N ALA A 244 3.42 6.21 -4.54
CA ALA A 244 1.99 6.54 -4.50
C ALA A 244 1.73 8.02 -4.80
N TYR A 245 0.49 8.33 -5.23
CA TYR A 245 0.00 9.71 -5.31
C TYR A 245 -0.70 10.09 -4.00
N CYS A 246 -0.40 11.28 -3.49
CA CYS A 246 -0.98 11.79 -2.24
C CYS A 246 -1.31 13.30 -2.35
N LYS A 247 -2.06 13.81 -1.37
CA LYS A 247 -2.51 15.21 -1.35
C LYS A 247 -1.54 16.17 -0.67
N GLY A 248 -0.51 15.62 -0.04
CA GLY A 248 0.41 16.38 0.79
C GLY A 248 1.30 15.47 1.61
N LYS A 249 2.32 16.07 2.20
CA LYS A 249 3.14 15.41 3.21
C LYS A 249 2.28 14.87 4.35
N ASP A 250 2.54 13.62 4.75
CA ASP A 250 1.84 12.92 5.85
C ASP A 250 0.32 12.75 5.64
N ILE A 251 -0.20 13.03 4.43
CA ILE A 251 -1.58 12.73 4.07
C ILE A 251 -1.58 11.38 3.38
N ASN A 252 -2.27 10.39 3.97
CA ASN A 252 -2.31 9.01 3.51
C ASN A 252 -2.29 8.90 1.99
N ALA A 253 -1.20 8.32 1.48
CA ALA A 253 -1.17 7.80 0.14
C ALA A 253 -2.28 6.76 -0.03
N THR A 254 -2.92 6.83 -1.19
CA THR A 254 -3.84 5.82 -1.70
C THR A 254 -3.19 5.26 -2.94
N HIS A 255 -3.34 3.96 -3.21
CA HIS A 255 -2.71 3.30 -4.36
C HIS A 255 -1.18 3.23 -4.26
N PHE A 256 -0.69 2.20 -3.58
CA PHE A 256 0.73 1.90 -3.46
C PHE A 256 1.14 0.95 -4.57
N ASP A 257 2.04 1.46 -5.39
CA ASP A 257 2.76 0.75 -6.44
C ASP A 257 4.08 0.26 -5.87
N THR A 258 4.27 -1.06 -5.80
CA THR A 258 5.56 -1.64 -5.41
C THR A 258 6.25 -2.17 -6.66
N MET A 259 7.45 -1.71 -6.96
CA MET A 259 8.25 -2.15 -8.10
C MET A 259 9.52 -2.84 -7.64
N ASP A 260 9.85 -3.93 -8.32
CA ASP A 260 11.09 -4.66 -8.09
C ASP A 260 12.28 -3.79 -8.47
N HIS A 261 13.38 -3.87 -7.71
CA HIS A 261 14.63 -3.22 -8.08
C HIS A 261 15.01 -3.45 -9.55
N ALA A 262 14.91 -4.70 -10.02
CA ALA A 262 15.24 -5.05 -11.40
C ALA A 262 14.38 -4.33 -12.45
N GLU A 263 13.17 -3.91 -12.09
CA GLU A 263 12.23 -3.23 -12.99
C GLU A 263 12.48 -1.71 -13.03
N TYR A 264 12.66 -1.08 -11.87
CA TYR A 264 12.77 0.39 -11.78
C TYR A 264 14.21 0.93 -11.78
N ASN A 265 15.24 0.11 -11.55
CA ASN A 265 16.61 0.62 -11.40
C ASN A 265 17.04 1.46 -12.61
N GLU A 266 17.37 2.73 -12.35
CA GLU A 266 17.68 3.78 -13.34
C GLU A 266 16.59 4.04 -14.40
N ALA A 267 15.44 3.37 -14.28
CA ALA A 267 14.32 3.53 -15.19
C ALA A 267 13.73 4.94 -15.08
N VAL A 268 13.21 5.42 -16.20
CA VAL A 268 12.34 6.59 -16.21
C VAL A 268 10.91 6.09 -16.17
N LEU A 269 10.18 6.48 -15.13
CA LEU A 269 8.80 6.07 -14.88
C LEU A 269 7.86 7.17 -15.34
N ALA A 270 6.89 6.83 -16.19
CA ALA A 270 5.82 7.73 -16.58
C ALA A 270 4.91 8.02 -15.39
N LEU A 271 4.58 9.30 -15.20
CA LEU A 271 3.62 9.74 -14.18
C LEU A 271 2.24 10.00 -14.81
N SER A 272 1.19 9.72 -14.06
CA SER A 272 -0.19 10.03 -14.46
C SER A 272 -0.45 11.53 -14.33
N ALA A 273 -0.51 12.22 -15.46
CA ALA A 273 -0.86 13.64 -15.51
C ALA A 273 -2.26 13.91 -14.94
N GLU A 274 -3.21 12.98 -15.12
CA GLU A 274 -4.56 13.09 -14.56
C GLU A 274 -4.54 13.11 -13.03
N LYS A 275 -3.78 12.20 -12.40
CA LYS A 275 -3.65 12.16 -10.93
C LYS A 275 -2.95 13.40 -10.38
N LEU A 276 -1.92 13.88 -11.08
CA LEU A 276 -1.15 15.06 -10.68
C LEU A 276 -1.87 16.40 -10.94
N ALA A 277 -2.83 16.44 -11.87
CA ALA A 277 -3.65 17.62 -12.14
C ALA A 277 -4.77 17.83 -11.09
N GLY A 278 -5.08 16.81 -10.30
CA GLY A 278 -6.10 16.86 -9.26
C GLY A 278 -5.57 17.32 -7.90
N VAL A 279 -6.32 16.98 -6.85
CA VAL A 279 -5.94 17.27 -5.44
C VAL A 279 -4.72 16.46 -4.98
N LYS A 280 -4.31 15.43 -5.72
CA LYS A 280 -3.15 14.57 -5.41
C LYS A 280 -1.89 15.01 -6.15
N ASN A 281 -1.51 16.26 -5.96
CA ASN A 281 -0.33 16.86 -6.60
C ASN A 281 0.98 16.61 -5.83
N TRP A 282 0.99 15.64 -4.92
CA TRP A 282 2.20 15.14 -4.26
C TRP A 282 2.45 13.68 -4.65
N ILE A 283 3.72 13.31 -4.59
CA ILE A 283 4.17 11.94 -4.77
C ILE A 283 4.82 11.50 -3.46
N GLU A 284 4.46 10.31 -3.00
CA GLU A 284 5.07 9.61 -1.90
C GLU A 284 5.99 8.50 -2.43
N PHE A 285 7.19 8.42 -1.90
CA PHE A 285 8.11 7.30 -2.07
C PHE A 285 8.41 6.64 -0.75
N SER A 286 8.62 5.33 -0.80
CA SER A 286 9.13 4.52 0.29
C SER A 286 9.94 3.37 -0.28
N SER A 287 10.49 2.54 0.60
CA SER A 287 11.04 1.24 0.28
C SER A 287 10.48 0.25 1.31
N PRO A 288 9.93 -0.91 0.89
CA PRO A 288 9.59 -1.97 1.82
C PRO A 288 10.87 -2.65 2.38
N THR A 289 12.01 -2.50 1.68
CA THR A 289 13.33 -2.85 2.19
C THR A 289 13.79 -1.82 3.22
N GLU A 290 13.71 -2.20 4.50
CA GLU A 290 14.15 -1.43 5.66
C GLU A 290 15.64 -1.02 5.55
N GLY A 291 15.98 0.23 5.88
CA GLY A 291 17.35 0.76 5.78
C GLY A 291 17.79 1.26 4.40
N ALA A 292 17.04 0.97 3.33
CA ALA A 292 17.37 1.39 1.97
C ALA A 292 17.43 2.92 1.83
N SER A 293 18.29 3.41 0.92
CA SER A 293 18.53 4.83 0.74
C SER A 293 18.34 5.30 -0.70
N ILE A 294 17.75 6.49 -0.85
CA ILE A 294 17.61 7.25 -2.10
C ILE A 294 18.60 8.41 -2.07
N THR A 295 19.32 8.63 -3.17
CA THR A 295 20.35 9.70 -3.26
C THR A 295 20.02 10.79 -4.27
N LYS A 296 19.17 10.48 -5.25
CA LYS A 296 18.78 11.44 -6.28
C LYS A 296 17.39 11.17 -6.82
N ILE A 297 16.69 12.25 -7.13
CA ILE A 297 15.41 12.25 -7.85
C ILE A 297 15.50 13.25 -8.99
N GLU A 298 15.09 12.85 -10.19
CA GLU A 298 14.98 13.70 -11.37
C GLU A 298 13.53 13.70 -11.84
N ILE A 299 12.97 14.89 -12.04
CA ILE A 299 11.71 15.08 -12.77
C ILE A 299 12.07 15.35 -14.22
N LEU A 300 11.44 14.60 -15.12
CA LEU A 300 11.63 14.69 -16.55
C LEU A 300 10.31 15.08 -17.23
N ASP A 301 10.44 15.74 -18.38
CA ASP A 301 9.31 16.03 -19.28
C ASP A 301 9.79 15.94 -20.73
N LEU A 302 8.85 15.89 -21.68
CA LEU A 302 9.19 15.90 -23.10
C LEU A 302 10.04 17.14 -23.46
N ALA A 303 11.13 16.89 -24.17
CA ALA A 303 11.83 17.92 -24.92
C ALA A 303 10.89 18.50 -25.98
N GLU A 304 10.96 19.82 -26.18
CA GLU A 304 10.18 20.50 -27.22
C GLU A 304 10.57 20.06 -28.63
#